data_AF-A0A2R4FF32-F1
#
_entry.id   AF-A0A2R4FF32-F1
#
_cell.length_a   1.000
_cell.length_b   1.000
_cell.length_c   1.000
_cell.angle_alpha   90.00
_cell.angle_beta   90.00
_cell.angle_gamma   90.00
#
_symmetry.space_group_name_H-M   'P 1'
#
loop_
_entity.id
_entity.type
_entity.pdbx_description
1 polymer ?
#
loop_
_entity_poly.entity_id
_entity_poly.type
_entity_poly.pdbx_seq_one_letter_code
_entity_poly.pdbx_strand_id
1 'polypeptide(L)'
;MRLVLTGAGGFLGWHVRVLARALGWPDPVALTRADLADPVRVAAAVGGADRLLHLAGVNRGDPADVAAGNVEVAAALARGLRQCPTPPATVVFANSTQTGNGTPYGDSKQAAAATLAGAVAGRCRFDDVALPNLYGEHGRPYYNSVVATFCRQLADGDPPGVRDDRDLTLVHALDAAARLLGLPPGDPRQPAAAPTVPWDPGMPALRIGVRALAARLAGFARTYRSGEIPPLVDRHDVRLFNTYRSHCFPADHPRPLVRHTDRRGALVEVVKAHGGAGQTFASTSGPGVTRGEHFHLAKVERFAVLRGCAEIALRRVGHREVLRFRVGGDEPVVVDMPTMWAHQITNIGDGELLTLFWANELFDPARPDTYPEPVAEPAAAAPVVVG
;
A
#
# COMPACT_ATOMS: atom_id res chain seq x y z
N MET A 1 -15.20 13.85 16.47
CA MET A 1 -15.62 12.59 17.11
C MET A 1 -14.69 12.31 18.29
N ARG A 2 -15.22 12.09 19.48
CA ARG A 2 -14.47 11.80 20.70
C ARG A 2 -14.36 10.30 20.91
N LEU A 3 -13.15 9.78 20.79
CA LEU A 3 -12.84 8.36 20.89
C LEU A 3 -12.12 8.06 22.19
N VAL A 4 -12.47 6.94 22.82
CA VAL A 4 -11.74 6.35 23.95
C VAL A 4 -11.31 4.95 23.58
N LEU A 5 -10.11 4.55 23.99
CA LEU A 5 -9.41 3.41 23.43
C LEU A 5 -8.64 2.67 24.54
N THR A 6 -8.94 1.40 24.78
CA THR A 6 -8.01 0.53 25.52
C THR A 6 -7.08 -0.17 24.52
N GLY A 7 -5.83 -0.45 24.88
CA GLY A 7 -4.91 -1.16 23.98
C GLY A 7 -4.33 -0.27 22.88
N ALA A 8 -4.21 1.04 23.15
CA ALA A 8 -3.73 2.05 22.20
C ALA A 8 -2.33 1.78 21.63
N GLY A 9 -1.46 1.16 22.42
CA GLY A 9 -0.10 0.79 22.01
C GLY A 9 -0.01 -0.56 21.29
N GLY A 10 -1.12 -1.29 21.16
CA GLY A 10 -1.17 -2.54 20.41
C GLY A 10 -1.25 -2.31 18.91
N PHE A 11 -0.98 -3.36 18.12
CA PHE A 11 -1.00 -3.34 16.66
C PHE A 11 -2.29 -2.73 16.08
N LEU A 12 -3.46 -3.21 16.49
CA LEU A 12 -4.75 -2.69 16.02
C LEU A 12 -5.05 -1.29 16.57
N GLY A 13 -4.67 -1.02 17.83
CA GLY A 13 -4.84 0.30 18.44
C GLY A 13 -4.06 1.39 17.72
N TRP A 14 -2.85 1.09 17.25
CA TRP A 14 -2.07 2.00 16.44
C TRP A 14 -2.75 2.29 15.09
N HIS A 15 -3.25 1.27 14.38
CA HIS A 15 -3.98 1.46 13.12
C HIS A 15 -5.26 2.29 13.29
N VAL A 16 -6.00 2.10 14.38
CA VAL A 16 -7.16 2.92 14.74
C VAL A 16 -6.78 4.39 14.90
N ARG A 17 -5.68 4.67 15.61
CA ARG A 17 -5.19 6.04 15.82
C ARG A 17 -4.70 6.68 14.52
N VAL A 18 -3.99 5.93 13.68
CA VAL A 18 -3.55 6.38 12.35
C VAL A 18 -4.76 6.75 11.50
N LEU A 19 -5.79 5.90 11.45
CA LEU A 19 -7.00 6.18 10.69
C LEU A 19 -7.78 7.38 11.25
N ALA A 20 -7.94 7.47 12.58
CA ALA A 20 -8.57 8.63 13.21
C ALA A 20 -7.85 9.94 12.87
N ARG A 21 -6.51 9.93 12.89
CA ARG A 21 -5.67 11.08 12.47
C ARG A 21 -5.88 11.41 11.00
N ALA A 22 -5.90 10.42 10.11
CA ALA A 22 -6.14 10.63 8.68
C ALA A 22 -7.51 11.24 8.38
N LEU A 23 -8.51 10.96 9.22
CA LEU A 23 -9.86 11.53 9.16
C LEU A 23 -9.96 12.93 9.80
N GLY A 24 -8.85 13.49 10.29
CA GLY A 24 -8.83 14.78 10.97
C GLY A 24 -9.49 14.77 12.35
N TRP A 25 -9.65 13.60 12.97
CA TRP A 25 -10.22 13.49 14.31
C TRP A 25 -9.16 13.73 15.40
N PRO A 26 -9.56 14.22 16.60
CA PRO A 26 -8.65 14.29 17.74
C PRO A 26 -8.04 12.93 18.08
N ASP A 27 -6.83 12.92 18.66
CA ASP A 27 -6.20 11.67 19.13
C ASP A 27 -7.11 11.01 20.18
N PRO A 28 -7.40 9.69 20.07
CA PRO A 28 -8.22 9.00 21.05
C PRO A 28 -7.64 9.07 22.46
N VAL A 29 -8.51 9.22 23.46
CA VAL A 29 -8.12 9.11 24.87
C VAL A 29 -7.75 7.65 25.13
N ALA A 30 -6.47 7.40 25.42
CA ALA A 30 -5.97 6.06 25.68
C ALA A 30 -6.14 5.69 27.16
N LEU A 31 -6.78 4.55 27.43
CA LEU A 31 -6.85 3.91 28.74
C LEU A 31 -5.79 2.81 28.83
N THR A 32 -4.86 2.96 29.76
CA THR A 32 -3.83 1.97 30.07
C THR A 32 -4.36 0.91 31.06
N ARG A 33 -3.58 -0.17 31.29
CA ARG A 33 -3.93 -1.15 32.33
C ARG A 33 -3.97 -0.53 33.72
N ALA A 34 -3.13 0.47 33.99
CA ALA A 34 -3.14 1.20 35.26
C ALA A 34 -4.42 2.04 35.42
N ASP A 35 -4.89 2.69 34.34
CA ASP A 35 -6.14 3.46 34.39
C ASP A 35 -7.36 2.56 34.64
N LEU A 36 -7.37 1.35 34.06
CA LEU A 36 -8.45 0.38 34.25
C LEU A 36 -8.57 -0.11 35.70
N ALA A 37 -7.51 0.01 36.52
CA ALA A 37 -7.56 -0.35 37.93
C ALA A 37 -8.42 0.62 38.76
N ASP A 38 -8.67 1.83 38.27
CA ASP A 38 -9.46 2.87 38.92
C ASP A 38 -10.78 3.12 38.16
N PRO A 39 -11.91 2.57 38.65
CA PRO A 39 -13.22 2.75 38.02
C PRO A 39 -13.66 4.22 37.85
N VAL A 40 -13.21 5.13 38.73
CA VAL A 40 -13.58 6.55 38.66
C VAL A 40 -12.85 7.22 37.49
N ARG A 41 -11.57 6.91 37.28
CA ARG A 41 -10.82 7.38 36.09
C ARG A 41 -11.42 6.86 34.80
N VAL A 42 -11.79 5.58 34.76
CA VAL A 42 -12.46 5.00 33.59
C VAL A 42 -13.78 5.74 33.32
N ALA A 43 -14.61 5.94 34.35
CA ALA A 43 -15.89 6.65 34.23
C ALA A 43 -15.72 8.08 33.69
N ALA A 44 -14.71 8.82 34.18
CA ALA A 44 -14.39 10.16 33.73
C ALA A 44 -13.93 10.19 32.26
N ALA A 45 -13.08 9.24 31.84
CA ALA A 45 -12.58 9.18 30.47
C ALA A 45 -13.67 8.83 29.45
N VAL A 46 -14.53 7.87 29.76
CA VAL A 46 -15.56 7.38 28.83
C VAL A 46 -16.81 8.26 28.78
N GLY A 47 -17.00 9.13 29.78
CA GLY A 47 -18.27 9.81 30.03
C GLY A 47 -18.69 10.82 28.96
N GLY A 48 -19.63 10.46 28.09
CA GLY A 48 -20.10 11.27 26.96
C GLY A 48 -19.26 11.13 25.69
N ALA A 49 -18.45 10.08 25.56
CA ALA A 49 -17.68 9.83 24.34
C ALA A 49 -18.58 9.30 23.22
N ASP A 50 -18.22 9.58 21.96
CA ASP A 50 -18.98 9.04 20.83
C ASP A 50 -18.79 7.53 20.74
N ARG A 51 -17.55 7.05 20.92
CA ARG A 51 -17.22 5.62 20.95
C ARG A 51 -16.12 5.29 21.96
N LEU A 52 -16.29 4.16 22.63
CA LEU A 52 -15.26 3.46 23.38
C LEU A 52 -14.88 2.19 22.63
N LEU A 53 -13.61 2.03 22.29
CA LEU A 53 -13.07 0.85 21.62
C LEU A 53 -12.26 0.02 22.61
N HIS A 54 -12.76 -1.17 22.94
CA HIS A 54 -12.05 -2.11 23.79
C HIS A 54 -11.21 -3.07 22.93
N LEU A 55 -9.93 -2.72 22.73
CA LEU A 55 -8.95 -3.51 21.97
C LEU A 55 -7.90 -4.20 22.85
N ALA A 56 -7.89 -3.93 24.16
CA ALA A 56 -6.93 -4.52 25.06
C ALA A 56 -7.22 -6.02 25.22
N GLY A 57 -6.19 -6.84 25.02
CA GLY A 57 -6.24 -8.26 25.26
C GLY A 57 -4.84 -8.84 25.33
N VAL A 58 -4.68 -9.85 26.18
CA VAL A 58 -3.49 -10.69 26.23
C VAL A 58 -3.59 -11.71 25.09
N ASN A 59 -2.52 -11.85 24.31
CA ASN A 59 -2.48 -12.77 23.16
C ASN A 59 -1.26 -13.72 23.22
N ARG A 60 -0.48 -13.70 24.31
CA ARG A 60 0.70 -14.55 24.52
C ARG A 60 0.97 -14.76 26.01
N GLY A 61 1.30 -15.98 26.37
CA GLY A 61 1.46 -16.46 27.74
C GLY A 61 0.94 -17.89 27.84
N ASP A 62 0.89 -18.45 29.04
CA ASP A 62 0.15 -19.69 29.27
C ASP A 62 -1.34 -19.47 28.90
N PRO A 63 -2.01 -20.43 28.23
CA PRO A 63 -3.41 -20.28 27.84
C PRO A 63 -4.34 -19.87 28.98
N ALA A 64 -4.11 -20.37 30.20
CA ALA A 64 -4.91 -20.03 31.37
C ALA A 64 -4.69 -18.58 31.82
N ASP A 65 -3.45 -18.12 31.86
CA ASP A 65 -3.09 -16.74 32.22
C ASP A 65 -3.62 -15.73 31.19
N VAL A 66 -3.54 -16.10 29.90
CA VAL A 66 -4.08 -15.30 28.80
C VAL A 66 -5.59 -15.16 28.94
N ALA A 67 -6.28 -16.27 29.21
CA ALA A 67 -7.73 -16.29 29.41
C ALA A 67 -8.14 -15.44 30.62
N ALA A 68 -7.50 -15.64 31.77
CA ALA A 68 -7.76 -14.89 33.00
C ALA A 68 -7.52 -13.39 32.81
N GLY A 69 -6.40 -13.02 32.18
CA GLY A 69 -6.07 -11.62 31.91
C GLY A 69 -7.09 -10.92 31.00
N ASN A 70 -7.62 -11.60 29.99
CA ASN A 70 -8.67 -11.03 29.12
C ASN A 70 -9.97 -10.76 29.88
N VAL A 71 -10.39 -11.69 30.73
CA VAL A 71 -11.60 -11.54 31.56
C VAL A 71 -11.42 -10.42 32.59
N GLU A 72 -10.25 -10.36 33.25
CA GLU A 72 -9.94 -9.33 34.25
C GLU A 72 -10.01 -7.92 33.66
N VAL A 73 -9.39 -7.70 32.50
CA VAL A 73 -9.37 -6.39 31.82
C VAL A 73 -10.78 -5.96 31.41
N ALA A 74 -11.60 -6.89 30.88
CA ALA A 74 -12.99 -6.61 30.54
C ALA A 74 -13.83 -6.28 31.78
N ALA A 75 -13.64 -7.01 32.89
CA ALA A 75 -14.31 -6.77 34.16
C ALA A 75 -13.92 -5.41 34.76
N ALA A 76 -12.66 -5.02 34.65
CA ALA A 76 -12.16 -3.71 35.10
C ALA A 76 -12.82 -2.56 34.33
N LEU A 77 -12.86 -2.65 33.00
CA LEU A 77 -13.58 -1.69 32.16
C LEU A 77 -15.08 -1.62 32.50
N ALA A 78 -15.71 -2.78 32.69
CA ALA A 78 -17.12 -2.90 33.06
C ALA A 78 -17.44 -2.23 34.41
N ARG A 79 -16.54 -2.28 35.40
CA ARG A 79 -16.72 -1.55 36.68
C ARG A 79 -16.79 -0.04 36.45
N GLY A 80 -15.89 0.52 35.65
CA GLY A 80 -15.91 1.95 35.31
C GLY A 80 -17.13 2.36 34.48
N LEU A 81 -17.51 1.54 33.50
CA LEU A 81 -18.73 1.77 32.70
C LEU A 81 -20.00 1.84 33.55
N ARG A 82 -20.13 0.95 34.56
CA ARG A 82 -21.25 0.97 35.50
C ARG A 82 -21.30 2.23 36.36
N GLN A 83 -20.15 2.82 36.68
CA GLN A 83 -20.05 4.05 37.48
C GLN A 83 -20.19 5.32 36.65
N CYS A 84 -20.10 5.24 35.32
CA CYS A 84 -20.19 6.39 34.43
C CYS A 84 -21.65 6.87 34.31
N PRO A 85 -22.00 8.11 34.73
CA PRO A 85 -23.39 8.59 34.62
C PRO A 85 -23.87 8.73 33.18
N THR A 86 -23.00 9.24 32.30
CA THR A 86 -23.26 9.46 30.88
C THR A 86 -22.40 8.49 30.06
N PRO A 87 -22.85 7.25 29.79
CA PRO A 87 -22.04 6.27 29.07
C PRO A 87 -21.69 6.76 27.65
N PRO A 88 -20.64 6.21 27.02
CA PRO A 88 -20.35 6.50 25.62
C PRO A 88 -21.52 6.06 24.73
N ALA A 89 -21.74 6.74 23.59
CA ALA A 89 -22.86 6.40 22.70
C ALA A 89 -22.76 4.98 22.12
N THR A 90 -21.54 4.48 21.90
CA THR A 90 -21.30 3.08 21.52
C THR A 90 -20.06 2.51 22.21
N VAL A 91 -20.16 1.32 22.78
CA VAL A 91 -19.03 0.50 23.20
C VAL A 91 -18.79 -0.58 22.16
N VAL A 92 -17.58 -0.62 21.60
CA VAL A 92 -17.17 -1.58 20.58
C VAL A 92 -16.14 -2.52 21.19
N PHE A 93 -16.38 -3.83 21.12
CA PHE A 93 -15.41 -4.84 21.54
C PHE A 93 -14.74 -5.47 20.31
N ALA A 94 -13.40 -5.40 20.24
CA ALA A 94 -12.63 -6.13 19.24
C ALA A 94 -12.47 -7.59 19.67
N ASN A 95 -13.48 -8.38 19.30
CA ASN A 95 -13.57 -9.79 19.60
C ASN A 95 -12.91 -10.65 18.51
N SER A 96 -12.97 -11.96 18.66
CA SER A 96 -12.39 -12.91 17.71
C SER A 96 -13.46 -13.79 17.07
N THR A 97 -13.23 -14.21 15.82
CA THR A 97 -13.98 -15.31 15.20
C THR A 97 -13.74 -16.67 15.86
N GLN A 98 -12.74 -16.78 16.75
CA GLN A 98 -12.48 -17.98 17.55
C GLN A 98 -13.31 -18.03 18.85
N THR A 99 -14.20 -17.08 19.08
CA THR A 99 -15.04 -17.03 20.28
C THR A 99 -15.95 -18.26 20.38
N GLY A 100 -16.03 -18.85 21.59
CA GLY A 100 -16.91 -19.98 21.87
C GLY A 100 -16.52 -21.30 21.18
N ASN A 101 -15.27 -21.43 20.73
CA ASN A 101 -14.77 -22.65 20.09
C ASN A 101 -14.27 -23.72 21.09
N GLY A 102 -14.52 -23.53 22.40
CA GLY A 102 -14.10 -24.44 23.48
C GLY A 102 -12.62 -24.37 23.84
N THR A 103 -11.86 -23.44 23.28
CA THR A 103 -10.48 -23.16 23.72
C THR A 103 -10.49 -22.13 24.85
N PRO A 104 -9.51 -22.15 25.79
CA PRO A 104 -9.41 -21.14 26.83
C PRO A 104 -9.42 -19.70 26.30
N TYR A 105 -8.80 -19.47 25.14
CA TYR A 105 -8.83 -18.17 24.46
C TYR A 105 -10.25 -17.79 24.00
N GLY A 106 -10.91 -18.68 23.26
CA GLY A 106 -12.27 -18.46 22.74
C GLY A 106 -13.30 -18.25 23.84
N ASP A 107 -13.21 -19.02 24.92
CA ASP A 107 -14.13 -18.93 26.06
C ASP A 107 -13.88 -17.64 26.86
N SER A 108 -12.61 -17.23 27.03
CA SER A 108 -12.29 -15.95 27.68
C SER A 108 -12.86 -14.74 26.93
N LYS A 109 -12.86 -14.80 25.59
CA LYS A 109 -13.43 -13.77 24.72
C LYS A 109 -14.95 -13.71 24.81
N GLN A 110 -15.61 -14.86 24.91
CA GLN A 110 -17.05 -14.94 25.14
C GLN A 110 -17.44 -14.35 26.50
N ALA A 111 -16.70 -14.71 27.56
CA ALA A 111 -16.93 -14.18 28.90
C ALA A 111 -16.69 -12.66 28.98
N ALA A 112 -15.66 -12.15 28.31
CA ALA A 112 -15.38 -10.72 28.20
C ALA A 112 -16.52 -9.97 27.49
N ALA A 113 -17.01 -10.49 26.36
CA ALA A 113 -18.13 -9.91 25.62
C ALA A 113 -19.40 -9.85 26.49
N ALA A 114 -19.76 -10.95 27.16
CA ALA A 114 -20.91 -11.00 28.06
C ALA A 114 -20.79 -10.01 29.23
N THR A 115 -19.59 -9.88 29.81
CA THR A 115 -19.30 -8.96 30.91
C THR A 115 -19.51 -7.50 30.49
N LEU A 116 -19.02 -7.13 29.31
CA LEU A 116 -19.16 -5.77 28.78
C LEU A 116 -20.59 -5.47 28.35
N ALA A 117 -21.24 -6.40 27.64
CA ALA A 117 -22.65 -6.29 27.25
C ALA A 117 -23.54 -6.07 28.48
N GLY A 118 -23.35 -6.87 29.54
CA GLY A 118 -24.09 -6.70 30.79
C GLY A 118 -23.83 -5.37 31.51
N ALA A 119 -22.65 -4.76 31.33
CA ALA A 119 -22.32 -3.46 31.94
C ALA A 119 -23.00 -2.27 31.23
N VAL A 120 -23.38 -2.43 29.96
CA VAL A 120 -23.95 -1.35 29.12
C VAL A 120 -25.38 -1.62 28.66
N ALA A 121 -25.95 -2.78 29.02
CA ALA A 121 -27.29 -3.19 28.65
C ALA A 121 -28.34 -2.11 29.01
N GLY A 122 -29.09 -1.66 28.00
CA GLY A 122 -30.10 -0.61 28.14
C GLY A 122 -29.53 0.81 28.33
N ARG A 123 -28.21 0.99 28.31
CA ARG A 123 -27.54 2.28 28.58
C ARG A 123 -26.84 2.87 27.37
N CYS A 124 -26.26 2.03 26.51
CA CYS A 124 -25.75 2.43 25.21
C CYS A 124 -25.66 1.26 24.23
N ARG A 125 -25.30 1.56 22.98
CA ARG A 125 -25.13 0.53 21.95
C ARG A 125 -23.87 -0.30 22.24
N PHE A 126 -23.99 -1.61 22.18
CA PHE A 126 -22.87 -2.54 22.26
C PHE A 126 -22.64 -3.20 20.90
N ASP A 127 -21.46 -2.99 20.33
CA ASP A 127 -21.02 -3.60 19.07
C ASP A 127 -19.94 -4.65 19.36
N ASP A 128 -20.33 -5.92 19.36
CA ASP A 128 -19.41 -7.06 19.46
C ASP A 128 -18.86 -7.43 18.06
N VAL A 129 -17.61 -7.06 17.78
CA VAL A 129 -17.02 -7.22 16.44
C VAL A 129 -16.10 -8.43 16.43
N ALA A 130 -16.58 -9.54 15.88
CA ALA A 130 -15.79 -10.76 15.68
C ALA A 130 -14.79 -10.58 14.53
N LEU A 131 -13.50 -10.43 14.86
CA LEU A 131 -12.43 -10.26 13.88
C LEU A 131 -11.72 -11.59 13.57
N PRO A 132 -11.42 -11.87 12.29
CA PRO A 132 -10.45 -12.90 11.90
C PRO A 132 -9.02 -12.55 12.31
N ASN A 133 -8.06 -13.35 11.88
CA ASN A 133 -6.65 -13.03 12.06
C ASN A 133 -6.33 -11.71 11.33
N LEU A 134 -5.58 -10.83 11.99
CA LEU A 134 -5.23 -9.53 11.45
C LEU A 134 -3.82 -9.54 10.85
N TYR A 135 -3.65 -8.78 9.77
CA TYR A 135 -2.34 -8.47 9.18
C TYR A 135 -2.30 -7.00 8.75
N GLY A 136 -1.10 -6.49 8.51
CA GLY A 136 -0.89 -5.08 8.18
C GLY A 136 0.50 -4.62 8.56
N GLU A 137 0.81 -3.39 8.22
CA GLU A 137 2.11 -2.77 8.39
C GLU A 137 2.53 -2.71 9.86
N HIS A 138 3.82 -2.93 10.15
CA HIS A 138 4.38 -2.87 11.50
C HIS A 138 3.81 -3.93 12.48
N GLY A 139 3.29 -5.04 11.96
CA GLY A 139 2.96 -6.20 12.77
C GLY A 139 4.19 -6.73 13.51
N ARG A 140 4.02 -7.16 14.77
CA ARG A 140 5.13 -7.71 15.56
C ARG A 140 5.47 -9.13 15.08
N PRO A 141 6.68 -9.38 14.53
CA PRO A 141 7.09 -10.72 14.11
C PRO A 141 7.33 -11.63 15.32
N TYR A 142 7.30 -12.95 15.11
CA TYR A 142 7.56 -13.96 16.15
C TYR A 142 6.67 -13.80 17.40
N TYR A 143 5.45 -13.28 17.19
CA TYR A 143 4.42 -13.09 18.21
C TYR A 143 3.18 -13.93 17.87
N ASN A 144 2.12 -13.33 17.35
CA ASN A 144 0.86 -14.03 17.01
C ASN A 144 0.44 -13.84 15.54
N SER A 145 1.31 -13.27 14.69
CA SER A 145 1.04 -13.05 13.28
C SER A 145 2.04 -13.80 12.41
N VAL A 146 1.54 -14.79 11.67
CA VAL A 146 2.32 -15.52 10.67
C VAL A 146 2.74 -14.61 9.52
N VAL A 147 1.88 -13.66 9.12
CA VAL A 147 2.19 -12.68 8.07
C VAL A 147 3.38 -11.82 8.48
N ALA A 148 3.33 -11.20 9.67
CA ALA A 148 4.44 -10.36 10.15
C ALA A 148 5.74 -11.16 10.30
N THR A 149 5.64 -12.41 10.73
CA THR A 149 6.80 -13.31 10.87
C THR A 149 7.43 -13.62 9.51
N PHE A 150 6.64 -14.01 8.52
CA PHE A 150 7.13 -14.29 7.17
C PHE A 150 7.70 -13.03 6.50
N CYS A 151 7.04 -11.88 6.65
CA CYS A 151 7.56 -10.61 6.16
C CYS A 151 8.92 -10.28 6.76
N ARG A 152 9.09 -10.48 8.07
CA ARG A 152 10.37 -10.28 8.76
C ARG A 152 11.46 -11.22 8.26
N GLN A 153 11.17 -12.51 8.20
CA GLN A 153 12.12 -13.51 7.66
C GLN A 153 12.58 -13.14 6.26
N LEU A 154 11.64 -12.84 5.35
CA LEU A 154 11.94 -12.46 3.98
C LEU A 154 12.71 -11.13 3.85
N ALA A 155 12.46 -10.17 4.75
CA ALA A 155 13.20 -8.91 4.80
C ALA A 155 14.64 -9.13 5.29
N ASP A 156 14.84 -10.06 6.22
CA ASP A 156 16.16 -10.43 6.74
C ASP A 156 16.92 -11.41 5.80
N GLY A 157 16.27 -11.88 4.72
CA GLY A 157 16.85 -12.79 3.72
C GLY A 157 16.57 -14.27 3.95
N ASP A 158 15.81 -14.61 5.00
CA ASP A 158 15.46 -15.97 5.37
C ASP A 158 14.20 -16.48 4.65
N PRO A 159 14.15 -17.79 4.31
CA PRO A 159 12.93 -18.39 3.78
C PRO A 159 11.85 -18.56 4.88
N PRO A 160 10.57 -18.33 4.57
CA PRO A 160 9.47 -18.62 5.49
C PRO A 160 9.41 -20.09 5.90
N GLY A 161 9.37 -20.35 7.21
CA GLY A 161 9.21 -21.70 7.75
C GLY A 161 7.75 -22.15 7.79
N VAL A 162 7.35 -23.09 6.93
CA VAL A 162 6.00 -23.68 6.92
C VAL A 162 6.03 -25.05 7.61
N ARG A 163 5.38 -25.17 8.78
CA ARG A 163 5.23 -26.45 9.49
C ARG A 163 3.93 -27.16 9.12
N ASP A 164 2.81 -26.45 9.26
CA ASP A 164 1.46 -26.92 8.93
C ASP A 164 0.82 -26.00 7.89
N ASP A 165 0.26 -26.56 6.82
CA ASP A 165 -0.41 -25.80 5.76
C ASP A 165 -1.89 -25.60 6.07
N ARG A 166 -2.17 -24.80 7.10
CA ARG A 166 -3.55 -24.51 7.54
C ARG A 166 -4.16 -23.37 6.73
N ASP A 167 -5.48 -23.40 6.58
CA ASP A 167 -6.20 -22.26 6.01
C ASP A 167 -6.27 -21.08 6.98
N LEU A 168 -5.98 -19.89 6.46
CA LEU A 168 -6.06 -18.63 7.18
C LEU A 168 -7.19 -17.78 6.64
N THR A 169 -7.82 -17.04 7.53
CA THR A 169 -8.73 -15.95 7.19
C THR A 169 -8.14 -14.65 7.72
N LEU A 170 -7.79 -13.77 6.81
CA LEU A 170 -6.99 -12.58 7.09
C LEU A 170 -7.76 -11.31 6.74
N VAL A 171 -7.81 -10.37 7.69
CA VAL A 171 -8.35 -9.03 7.48
C VAL A 171 -7.24 -8.00 7.71
N HIS A 172 -7.20 -6.98 6.86
CA HIS A 172 -6.21 -5.92 7.00
C HIS A 172 -6.54 -5.05 8.23
N ALA A 173 -5.52 -4.68 9.01
CA ALA A 173 -5.69 -3.94 10.26
C ALA A 173 -6.38 -2.59 10.06
N LEU A 174 -6.16 -1.93 8.91
CA LEU A 174 -6.84 -0.68 8.58
C LEU A 174 -8.34 -0.85 8.29
N ASP A 175 -8.75 -1.98 7.71
CA ASP A 175 -10.18 -2.26 7.49
C ASP A 175 -10.88 -2.63 8.79
N ALA A 176 -10.19 -3.42 9.63
CA ALA A 176 -10.66 -3.70 10.98
C ALA A 176 -10.79 -2.40 11.78
N ALA A 177 -9.83 -1.49 11.69
CA ALA A 177 -9.92 -0.16 12.30
C ALA A 177 -11.13 0.63 11.77
N ALA A 178 -11.35 0.67 10.46
CA ALA A 178 -12.51 1.34 9.86
C ALA A 178 -13.84 0.75 10.38
N ARG A 179 -13.92 -0.58 10.50
CA ARG A 179 -15.09 -1.28 11.05
C ARG A 179 -15.33 -0.91 12.51
N LEU A 180 -14.28 -0.86 13.33
CA LEU A 180 -14.37 -0.50 14.75
C LEU A 180 -14.78 0.97 14.95
N LEU A 181 -14.31 1.86 14.08
CA LEU A 181 -14.71 3.28 14.04
C LEU A 181 -16.15 3.47 13.56
N GLY A 182 -16.78 2.43 12.99
CA GLY A 182 -18.14 2.49 12.46
C GLY A 182 -18.26 3.30 11.18
N LEU A 183 -17.20 3.35 10.38
CA LEU A 183 -17.25 3.94 9.05
C LEU A 183 -18.09 3.02 8.15
N PRO A 184 -19.09 3.53 7.42
CA PRO A 184 -19.85 2.73 6.49
C PRO A 184 -18.98 2.34 5.28
N PRO A 185 -19.27 1.21 4.61
CA PRO A 185 -18.76 0.96 3.27
C PRO A 185 -19.14 2.13 2.36
N GLY A 186 -18.16 2.80 1.74
CA GLY A 186 -18.40 3.90 0.80
C GLY A 186 -18.85 5.25 1.39
N ASP A 187 -18.48 5.63 2.63
CA ASP A 187 -18.86 6.92 3.26
C ASP A 187 -18.49 8.18 2.42
N PRO A 188 -19.46 9.03 2.01
CA PRO A 188 -19.25 10.26 1.25
C PRO A 188 -18.61 11.44 2.01
N ARG A 189 -18.23 11.29 3.29
CA ARG A 189 -17.34 12.25 3.97
C ARG A 189 -15.87 12.15 3.53
N GLN A 190 -15.59 11.26 2.57
CA GLN A 190 -14.40 11.28 1.72
C GLN A 190 -14.58 12.31 0.61
N PRO A 191 -13.52 13.00 0.15
CA PRO A 191 -13.63 13.87 -1.04
C PRO A 191 -14.21 13.05 -2.20
N ALA A 192 -15.42 13.45 -2.60
CA ALA A 192 -16.19 12.79 -3.64
C ALA A 192 -15.37 12.72 -4.94
N ALA A 193 -15.32 11.53 -5.54
CA ALA A 193 -14.65 11.13 -6.80
C ALA A 193 -13.37 10.27 -6.70
N ALA A 194 -13.03 9.66 -5.56
CA ALA A 194 -11.96 8.64 -5.51
C ALA A 194 -12.54 7.21 -5.62
N PRO A 195 -12.24 6.43 -6.68
CA PRO A 195 -12.77 5.07 -6.88
C PRO A 195 -12.32 4.04 -5.82
N THR A 196 -11.37 4.37 -4.95
CA THR A 196 -10.96 3.49 -3.84
C THR A 196 -10.49 4.30 -2.63
N VAL A 197 -11.27 4.27 -1.56
CA VAL A 197 -10.85 4.64 -0.21
C VAL A 197 -9.70 3.73 0.22
N PRO A 198 -8.63 4.19 0.91
CA PRO A 198 -7.51 3.32 1.27
C PRO A 198 -7.85 2.24 2.32
N TRP A 199 -9.00 2.34 2.99
CA TRP A 199 -9.61 1.30 3.83
C TRP A 199 -10.97 0.85 3.28
N ASP A 200 -11.42 -0.35 3.61
CA ASP A 200 -12.77 -0.81 3.27
C ASP A 200 -13.27 -1.82 4.32
N PRO A 201 -14.18 -1.40 5.22
CA PRO A 201 -14.72 -2.27 6.27
C PRO A 201 -15.61 -3.40 5.73
N GLY A 202 -16.01 -3.34 4.45
CA GLY A 202 -16.77 -4.37 3.74
C GLY A 202 -15.92 -5.28 2.86
N MET A 203 -14.59 -5.07 2.81
CA MET A 203 -13.72 -5.86 1.95
C MET A 203 -13.73 -7.34 2.38
N PRO A 204 -13.90 -8.29 1.44
CA PRO A 204 -13.83 -9.72 1.75
C PRO A 204 -12.51 -10.07 2.44
N ALA A 205 -12.58 -10.95 3.44
CA ALA A 205 -11.37 -11.45 4.08
C ALA A 205 -10.56 -12.31 3.10
N LEU A 206 -9.23 -12.19 3.15
CA LEU A 206 -8.35 -13.05 2.37
C LEU A 206 -8.37 -14.46 2.96
N ARG A 207 -8.84 -15.44 2.19
CA ARG A 207 -8.79 -16.87 2.51
C ARG A 207 -7.60 -17.48 1.79
N ILE A 208 -6.61 -17.98 2.54
CA ILE A 208 -5.33 -18.45 1.96
C ILE A 208 -4.65 -19.48 2.87
N GLY A 209 -4.07 -20.54 2.30
CA GLY A 209 -3.22 -21.48 3.05
C GLY A 209 -1.87 -20.88 3.45
N VAL A 210 -1.28 -21.33 4.56
CA VAL A 210 0.02 -20.84 5.05
C VAL A 210 1.11 -20.94 3.97
N ARG A 211 1.15 -22.05 3.21
CA ARG A 211 2.13 -22.24 2.12
C ARG A 211 1.92 -21.27 0.97
N ALA A 212 0.67 -21.06 0.57
CA ALA A 212 0.33 -20.13 -0.49
C ALA A 212 0.67 -18.68 -0.09
N LEU A 213 0.43 -18.30 1.17
CA LEU A 213 0.86 -17.02 1.73
C LEU A 213 2.39 -16.86 1.67
N ALA A 214 3.14 -17.89 2.11
CA ALA A 214 4.60 -17.88 2.06
C ALA A 214 5.13 -17.70 0.62
N ALA A 215 4.55 -18.44 -0.34
CA ALA A 215 4.93 -18.34 -1.75
C ALA A 215 4.61 -16.95 -2.34
N ARG A 216 3.44 -16.38 -2.02
CA ARG A 216 3.04 -15.04 -2.47
C ARG A 216 4.00 -13.96 -1.95
N LEU A 217 4.29 -13.97 -0.65
CA LEU A 217 5.24 -13.03 -0.04
C LEU A 217 6.67 -13.22 -0.57
N ALA A 218 7.13 -14.46 -0.77
CA ALA A 218 8.44 -14.75 -1.36
C ALA A 218 8.54 -14.26 -2.82
N GLY A 219 7.43 -14.32 -3.57
CA GLY A 219 7.29 -13.68 -4.88
C GLY A 219 7.56 -12.18 -4.83
N PHE A 220 6.89 -11.47 -3.90
CA PHE A 220 7.12 -10.04 -3.71
C PHE A 220 8.57 -9.73 -3.32
N ALA A 221 9.12 -10.47 -2.35
CA ALA A 221 10.48 -10.27 -1.88
C ALA A 221 11.51 -10.46 -3.00
N ARG A 222 11.32 -11.46 -3.86
CA ARG A 222 12.22 -11.72 -5.00
C ARG A 222 12.27 -10.56 -5.97
N THR A 223 11.13 -9.97 -6.34
CA THR A 223 11.08 -8.81 -7.24
C THR A 223 11.55 -7.53 -6.54
N TYR A 224 11.14 -7.31 -5.29
CA TYR A 224 11.44 -6.06 -4.59
C TYR A 224 12.90 -5.91 -4.17
N ARG A 225 13.63 -7.02 -4.01
CA ARG A 225 15.08 -6.99 -3.71
C ARG A 225 15.90 -6.28 -4.80
N SER A 226 15.50 -6.36 -6.08
CA SER A 226 16.14 -5.61 -7.17
C SER A 226 15.63 -4.17 -7.30
N GLY A 227 14.73 -3.72 -6.40
CA GLY A 227 14.09 -2.40 -6.47
C GLY A 227 12.90 -2.33 -7.43
N GLU A 228 12.51 -3.45 -8.03
CA GLU A 228 11.38 -3.53 -8.95
C GLU A 228 10.06 -3.77 -8.19
N ILE A 229 8.94 -3.42 -8.81
CA ILE A 229 7.61 -3.56 -8.21
C ILE A 229 6.95 -4.86 -8.71
N PRO A 230 6.58 -5.81 -7.83
CA PRO A 230 5.93 -7.05 -8.24
C PRO A 230 4.53 -6.77 -8.82
N PRO A 231 3.91 -7.76 -9.50
CA PRO A 231 2.50 -7.67 -9.89
C PRO A 231 1.62 -7.45 -8.65
N LEU A 232 0.80 -6.40 -8.69
CA LEU A 232 -0.19 -6.09 -7.68
C LEU A 232 -1.59 -6.15 -8.33
N VAL A 233 -2.11 -7.36 -8.54
CA VAL A 233 -3.30 -7.57 -9.38
C VAL A 233 -4.60 -7.17 -8.69
N ASP A 234 -4.59 -7.18 -7.36
CA ASP A 234 -5.74 -6.81 -6.54
C ASP A 234 -5.32 -6.05 -5.27
N ARG A 235 -6.33 -5.63 -4.51
CA ARG A 235 -6.11 -4.87 -3.27
C ARG A 235 -5.49 -5.71 -2.13
N HIS A 236 -5.62 -7.04 -2.16
CA HIS A 236 -4.92 -7.91 -1.22
C HIS A 236 -3.42 -7.93 -1.50
N ASP A 237 -2.99 -7.96 -2.77
CA ASP A 237 -1.58 -7.84 -3.14
C ASP A 237 -0.99 -6.54 -2.64
N VAL A 238 -1.66 -5.41 -2.92
CA VAL A 238 -1.19 -4.08 -2.49
C VAL A 238 -0.93 -4.07 -0.97
N ARG A 239 -1.85 -4.62 -0.18
CA ARG A 239 -1.74 -4.65 1.29
C ARG A 239 -0.70 -5.62 1.80
N LEU A 240 -0.63 -6.83 1.24
CA LEU A 240 0.41 -7.79 1.62
C LEU A 240 1.79 -7.26 1.26
N PHE A 241 1.92 -6.61 0.10
CA PHE A 241 3.16 -5.99 -0.34
C PHE A 241 3.55 -4.81 0.55
N ASN A 242 2.62 -3.91 0.89
CA ASN A 242 2.91 -2.83 1.85
C ASN A 242 3.24 -3.37 3.25
N THR A 243 2.55 -4.43 3.70
CA THR A 243 2.91 -5.14 4.93
C THR A 243 4.36 -5.61 4.87
N TYR A 244 4.77 -6.30 3.80
CA TYR A 244 6.16 -6.72 3.60
C TYR A 244 7.14 -5.53 3.59
N ARG A 245 6.87 -4.49 2.80
CA ARG A 245 7.72 -3.29 2.71
C ARG A 245 7.91 -2.59 4.06
N SER A 246 6.92 -2.62 4.93
CA SER A 246 7.03 -2.06 6.29
C SER A 246 8.09 -2.75 7.15
N HIS A 247 8.46 -4.00 6.82
CA HIS A 247 9.56 -4.74 7.47
C HIS A 247 10.93 -4.51 6.79
N CYS A 248 10.97 -4.06 5.54
CA CYS A 248 12.20 -3.70 4.82
C CYS A 248 12.69 -2.27 5.17
N PHE A 249 11.77 -1.38 5.53
CA PHE A 249 12.10 0.01 5.84
C PHE A 249 12.62 0.16 7.29
N PRO A 250 13.67 0.98 7.53
CA PRO A 250 14.44 1.77 6.56
C PRO A 250 15.67 1.06 5.97
N ALA A 251 16.00 -0.14 6.45
CA ALA A 251 17.29 -0.81 6.18
C ALA A 251 17.64 -0.92 4.68
N ASP A 252 16.63 -1.13 3.84
CA ASP A 252 16.79 -1.28 2.39
C ASP A 252 16.92 0.04 1.61
N HIS A 253 16.98 1.20 2.28
CA HIS A 253 16.94 2.52 1.66
C HIS A 253 18.12 3.42 2.08
N PRO A 254 18.60 4.32 1.18
CA PRO A 254 18.16 4.51 -0.21
C PRO A 254 18.66 3.41 -1.16
N ARG A 255 17.93 3.17 -2.27
CA ARG A 255 18.36 2.25 -3.34
C ARG A 255 19.01 3.03 -4.48
N PRO A 256 20.23 2.66 -4.92
CA PRO A 256 20.88 3.34 -6.04
C PRO A 256 20.20 2.98 -7.37
N LEU A 257 20.14 3.94 -8.30
CA LEU A 257 19.74 3.71 -9.68
C LEU A 257 20.97 3.74 -10.58
N VAL A 258 20.95 2.92 -11.64
CA VAL A 258 22.03 2.89 -12.63
C VAL A 258 21.85 4.05 -13.61
N ARG A 259 22.91 4.85 -13.79
CA ARG A 259 22.94 5.97 -14.73
C ARG A 259 23.77 5.62 -15.95
N HIS A 260 23.11 5.30 -17.06
CA HIS A 260 23.76 5.01 -18.34
C HIS A 260 24.11 6.33 -19.04
N THR A 261 25.41 6.65 -19.13
CA THR A 261 25.88 7.93 -19.66
C THR A 261 26.67 7.73 -20.96
N ASP A 262 26.46 8.60 -21.94
CA ASP A 262 27.23 8.69 -23.17
C ASP A 262 27.40 10.16 -23.60
N ARG A 263 27.99 10.41 -24.78
CA ARG A 263 28.19 11.77 -25.32
C ARG A 263 26.91 12.57 -25.57
N ARG A 264 25.75 11.90 -25.59
CA ARG A 264 24.43 12.51 -25.84
C ARG A 264 23.80 12.98 -24.53
N GLY A 265 24.22 12.45 -23.38
CA GLY A 265 23.69 12.75 -22.04
C GLY A 265 23.54 11.47 -21.22
N ALA A 266 22.52 11.37 -20.38
CA ALA A 266 22.32 10.20 -19.52
C ALA A 266 20.90 9.61 -19.63
N LEU A 267 20.75 8.32 -19.30
CA LEU A 267 19.47 7.65 -19.14
C LEU A 267 19.45 6.89 -17.81
N VAL A 268 18.34 6.98 -17.09
CA VAL A 268 18.11 6.30 -15.81
C VAL A 268 16.76 5.60 -15.86
N GLU A 269 16.74 4.29 -15.64
CA GLU A 269 15.50 3.53 -15.42
C GLU A 269 15.04 3.75 -13.97
N VAL A 270 13.80 4.20 -13.76
CA VAL A 270 13.34 4.68 -12.43
C VAL A 270 12.37 3.69 -11.79
N VAL A 271 11.35 3.24 -12.53
CA VAL A 271 10.35 2.29 -12.02
C VAL A 271 10.17 1.18 -13.04
N LYS A 272 10.35 -0.07 -12.61
CA LYS A 272 10.00 -1.28 -13.37
C LYS A 272 8.89 -2.00 -12.62
N ALA A 273 7.68 -1.96 -13.16
CA ALA A 273 6.52 -2.55 -12.53
C ALA A 273 6.01 -3.75 -13.33
N HIS A 274 6.07 -4.92 -12.69
CA HIS A 274 5.57 -6.16 -13.25
C HIS A 274 4.04 -6.21 -13.19
N GLY A 275 3.40 -6.96 -14.10
CA GLY A 275 1.96 -7.15 -14.08
C GLY A 275 1.12 -6.05 -14.75
N GLY A 276 1.73 -5.14 -15.51
CA GLY A 276 1.01 -4.29 -16.49
C GLY A 276 1.12 -2.77 -16.29
N ALA A 277 1.81 -2.29 -15.25
CA ALA A 277 2.03 -0.84 -15.06
C ALA A 277 3.22 -0.27 -15.87
N GLY A 278 3.97 -1.14 -16.54
CA GLY A 278 5.03 -0.76 -17.47
C GLY A 278 6.32 -0.31 -16.81
N GLN A 279 7.11 0.43 -17.57
CA GLN A 279 8.42 0.93 -17.17
C GLN A 279 8.47 2.46 -17.33
N THR A 280 8.96 3.15 -16.30
CA THR A 280 9.26 4.57 -16.35
C THR A 280 10.76 4.80 -16.30
N PHE A 281 11.26 5.62 -17.21
CA PHE A 281 12.67 6.01 -17.28
C PHE A 281 12.79 7.48 -17.66
N ALA A 282 13.93 8.09 -17.38
CA ALA A 282 14.20 9.48 -17.73
C ALA A 282 15.53 9.58 -18.47
N SER A 283 15.63 10.53 -19.40
CA SER A 283 16.89 10.85 -20.05
C SER A 283 17.19 12.33 -19.97
N THR A 284 18.48 12.64 -19.94
CA THR A 284 18.99 13.97 -20.22
C THR A 284 19.70 14.02 -21.56
N SER A 285 19.52 15.15 -22.26
CA SER A 285 20.18 15.38 -23.55
C SER A 285 20.75 16.80 -23.63
N GLY A 286 21.99 16.93 -24.10
CA GLY A 286 22.61 18.23 -24.35
C GLY A 286 21.99 18.98 -25.55
N PRO A 287 22.30 20.26 -25.75
CA PRO A 287 21.80 21.04 -26.89
C PRO A 287 22.08 20.38 -28.25
N GLY A 288 21.10 20.39 -29.16
CA GLY A 288 21.20 19.83 -30.51
C GLY A 288 21.24 18.29 -30.58
N VAL A 289 21.27 17.59 -29.44
CA VAL A 289 21.28 16.12 -29.40
C VAL A 289 19.94 15.57 -29.86
N THR A 290 20.00 14.58 -30.76
CA THR A 290 18.85 13.77 -31.20
C THR A 290 18.96 12.35 -30.65
N ARG A 291 17.83 11.80 -30.18
CA ARG A 291 17.67 10.41 -29.76
C ARG A 291 16.42 9.83 -30.45
N GLY A 292 16.39 8.52 -30.66
CA GLY A 292 15.30 7.84 -31.39
C GLY A 292 15.83 7.22 -32.68
N GLU A 293 15.22 7.57 -33.81
CA GLU A 293 15.48 7.00 -35.14
C GLU A 293 15.10 5.50 -35.21
N HIS A 294 13.93 5.17 -34.68
CA HIS A 294 13.39 3.82 -34.73
C HIS A 294 11.86 3.83 -34.61
N PHE A 295 11.25 2.67 -34.82
CA PHE A 295 9.84 2.42 -34.54
C PHE A 295 9.66 1.10 -33.76
N HIS A 296 8.43 0.88 -33.30
CA HIS A 296 7.99 -0.33 -32.60
C HIS A 296 6.82 -0.99 -33.33
N LEU A 297 6.63 -2.30 -33.16
CA LEU A 297 5.49 -3.02 -33.73
C LEU A 297 4.37 -3.25 -32.71
N ALA A 298 4.69 -3.35 -31.42
CA ALA A 298 3.72 -3.61 -30.35
C ALA A 298 3.91 -2.70 -29.12
N LYS A 299 5.14 -2.29 -28.84
CA LYS A 299 5.48 -1.42 -27.71
C LYS A 299 4.78 -0.08 -27.84
N VAL A 300 4.19 0.33 -26.72
CA VAL A 300 3.53 1.61 -26.53
C VAL A 300 4.46 2.47 -25.70
N GLU A 301 4.78 3.66 -26.20
CA GLU A 301 5.60 4.62 -25.49
C GLU A 301 4.95 6.00 -25.42
N ARG A 302 5.27 6.71 -24.35
CA ARG A 302 4.78 8.06 -24.06
C ARG A 302 5.93 8.94 -23.59
N PHE A 303 6.10 10.09 -24.23
CA PHE A 303 7.16 11.04 -23.90
C PHE A 303 6.55 12.30 -23.25
N ALA A 304 7.22 12.81 -22.22
CA ALA A 304 6.92 14.09 -21.59
C ALA A 304 8.21 14.86 -21.29
N VAL A 305 8.37 16.04 -21.87
CA VAL A 305 9.49 16.94 -21.55
C VAL A 305 9.18 17.66 -20.25
N LEU A 306 10.08 17.58 -19.27
CA LEU A 306 9.91 18.18 -17.94
C LEU A 306 10.86 19.36 -17.68
N ARG A 307 11.87 19.54 -18.54
CA ARG A 307 12.78 20.71 -18.51
C ARG A 307 13.43 20.89 -19.87
N GLY A 308 13.58 22.14 -20.31
CA GLY A 308 14.13 22.50 -21.62
C GLY A 308 13.09 22.42 -22.75
N CYS A 309 13.56 22.58 -23.99
CA CYS A 309 12.72 22.60 -25.20
C CYS A 309 13.14 21.50 -26.16
N ALA A 310 12.16 20.76 -26.69
CA ALA A 310 12.41 19.70 -27.67
C ALA A 310 11.51 19.82 -28.89
N GLU A 311 11.95 19.25 -30.00
CA GLU A 311 11.08 18.86 -31.09
C GLU A 311 10.99 17.33 -31.13
N ILE A 312 9.78 16.80 -31.08
CA ILE A 312 9.49 15.38 -31.32
C ILE A 312 8.98 15.26 -32.76
N ALA A 313 9.65 14.45 -33.58
CA ALA A 313 9.27 14.23 -34.97
C ALA A 313 8.89 12.77 -35.19
N LEU A 314 7.81 12.55 -35.95
CA LEU A 314 7.30 11.22 -36.27
C LEU A 314 7.02 11.08 -37.77
N ARG A 315 7.31 9.91 -38.33
CA ARG A 315 7.00 9.55 -39.72
C ARG A 315 6.43 8.14 -39.79
N ARG A 316 5.31 7.98 -40.48
CA ARG A 316 4.74 6.65 -40.72
C ARG A 316 5.68 5.83 -41.62
N VAL A 317 5.99 4.59 -41.21
CA VAL A 317 6.86 3.70 -42.00
C VAL A 317 6.29 3.50 -43.41
N GLY A 318 7.13 3.67 -44.43
CA GLY A 318 6.73 3.62 -45.85
C GLY A 318 6.16 4.92 -46.43
N HIS A 319 6.06 6.00 -45.65
CA HIS A 319 5.59 7.32 -46.09
C HIS A 319 6.68 8.38 -45.93
N ARG A 320 6.48 9.57 -46.54
CA ARG A 320 7.43 10.70 -46.53
C ARG A 320 7.03 11.85 -45.60
N GLU A 321 5.76 11.93 -45.20
CA GLU A 321 5.27 13.02 -44.36
C GLU A 321 5.82 12.90 -42.94
N VAL A 322 6.38 14.01 -42.44
CA VAL A 322 6.93 14.10 -41.08
C VAL A 322 6.08 15.06 -40.25
N LEU A 323 5.49 14.55 -39.17
CA LEU A 323 4.80 15.34 -38.17
C LEU A 323 5.80 15.84 -37.13
N ARG A 324 5.67 17.09 -36.68
CA ARG A 324 6.59 17.73 -35.73
C ARG A 324 5.83 18.39 -34.59
N PHE A 325 6.25 18.11 -33.37
CA PHE A 325 5.68 18.65 -32.14
C PHE A 325 6.77 19.38 -31.37
N ARG A 326 6.64 20.72 -31.23
CA ARG A 326 7.49 21.49 -30.33
C ARG A 326 6.90 21.44 -28.93
N VAL A 327 7.70 21.01 -27.97
CA VAL A 327 7.28 20.76 -26.59
C VAL A 327 8.30 21.36 -25.63
N GLY A 328 7.83 21.80 -24.45
CA GLY A 328 8.67 22.45 -23.45
C GLY A 328 8.35 21.97 -22.04
N GLY A 329 9.31 22.10 -21.13
CA GLY A 329 9.15 21.73 -19.73
C GLY A 329 8.29 22.69 -18.90
N ASP A 330 8.16 23.95 -19.33
CA ASP A 330 7.36 24.96 -18.63
C ASP A 330 5.85 24.71 -18.79
N GLU A 331 5.46 24.12 -19.93
CA GLU A 331 4.10 23.67 -20.23
C GLU A 331 4.15 22.20 -20.66
N PRO A 332 4.30 21.27 -19.70
CA PRO A 332 4.54 19.87 -20.01
C PRO A 332 3.33 19.25 -20.70
N VAL A 333 3.56 18.72 -21.89
CA VAL A 333 2.59 17.99 -22.69
C VAL A 333 3.08 16.57 -22.98
N VAL A 334 2.14 15.71 -23.34
CA VAL A 334 2.40 14.32 -23.70
C VAL A 334 2.34 14.15 -25.21
N VAL A 335 3.30 13.39 -25.75
CA VAL A 335 3.24 12.85 -27.11
C VAL A 335 3.39 11.33 -27.04
N ASP A 336 2.41 10.60 -27.58
CA ASP A 336 2.47 9.14 -27.71
C ASP A 336 3.27 8.77 -28.97
N MET A 337 4.04 7.69 -28.92
CA MET A 337 4.77 7.13 -30.07
C MET A 337 3.95 5.97 -30.63
N PRO A 338 3.14 6.16 -31.69
CA PRO A 338 2.30 5.09 -32.22
C PRO A 338 3.18 4.01 -32.87
N THR A 339 2.76 2.75 -32.75
CA THR A 339 3.41 1.63 -33.44
C THR A 339 3.48 1.88 -34.93
N MET A 340 4.56 1.44 -35.58
CA MET A 340 4.86 1.64 -37.01
C MET A 340 5.08 3.11 -37.43
N TRP A 341 5.41 3.98 -36.47
CA TRP A 341 5.92 5.33 -36.73
C TRP A 341 7.36 5.45 -36.26
N ALA A 342 8.26 5.71 -37.20
CA ALA A 342 9.62 6.10 -36.87
C ALA A 342 9.57 7.43 -36.12
N HIS A 343 10.29 7.53 -35.01
CA HIS A 343 10.25 8.73 -34.17
C HIS A 343 11.61 9.12 -33.63
N GLN A 344 11.78 10.41 -33.40
CA GLN A 344 12.97 11.00 -32.78
C GLN A 344 12.56 12.16 -31.86
N ILE A 345 13.41 12.48 -30.91
CA ILE A 345 13.34 13.69 -30.10
C ILE A 345 14.68 14.42 -30.19
N THR A 346 14.63 15.72 -30.46
CA THR A 346 15.80 16.59 -30.58
C THR A 346 15.71 17.72 -29.55
N ASN A 347 16.79 17.93 -28.77
CA ASN A 347 16.90 19.11 -27.93
C ASN A 347 17.15 20.35 -28.81
N ILE A 348 16.18 21.26 -28.85
CA ILE A 348 16.23 22.50 -29.63
C ILE A 348 16.52 23.74 -28.75
N GLY A 349 16.69 23.55 -27.45
CA GLY A 349 17.10 24.59 -26.51
C GLY A 349 18.62 24.72 -26.39
N ASP A 350 19.04 25.66 -25.55
CA ASP A 350 20.43 25.98 -25.21
C ASP A 350 20.94 25.25 -23.95
N GLY A 351 20.03 24.70 -23.13
CA GLY A 351 20.33 23.95 -21.91
C GLY A 351 20.14 22.44 -22.00
N GLU A 352 20.29 21.75 -20.87
CA GLU A 352 20.04 20.31 -20.75
C GLU A 352 18.52 20.00 -20.74
N LEU A 353 18.08 19.23 -21.74
CA LEU A 353 16.73 18.70 -21.84
C LEU A 353 16.54 17.53 -20.87
N LEU A 354 15.48 17.53 -20.06
CA LEU A 354 15.04 16.38 -19.25
C LEU A 354 13.73 15.86 -19.83
N THR A 355 13.71 14.60 -20.23
CA THR A 355 12.51 13.92 -20.76
C THR A 355 12.21 12.70 -19.92
N LEU A 356 10.94 12.57 -19.51
CA LEU A 356 10.39 11.38 -18.89
C LEU A 356 9.74 10.52 -19.98
N PHE A 357 9.93 9.22 -19.86
CA PHE A 357 9.40 8.21 -20.76
C PHE A 357 8.62 7.19 -19.94
N TRP A 358 7.51 6.74 -20.50
CA TRP A 358 6.80 5.56 -20.04
C TRP A 358 6.66 4.57 -21.20
N ALA A 359 6.88 3.29 -20.95
CA ALA A 359 6.62 2.20 -21.87
C ALA A 359 5.69 1.17 -21.19
N ASN A 360 4.81 0.52 -21.96
CA ASN A 360 3.87 -0.48 -21.42
C ASN A 360 4.54 -1.77 -20.94
N GLU A 361 5.76 -2.05 -21.39
CA GLU A 361 6.51 -3.27 -21.08
C GLU A 361 7.90 -2.96 -20.53
N LEU A 362 8.51 -3.94 -19.86
CA LEU A 362 9.90 -3.84 -19.41
C LEU A 362 10.85 -4.11 -20.58
N PHE A 363 11.96 -3.37 -20.64
CA PHE A 363 12.96 -3.56 -21.70
C PHE A 363 13.59 -4.96 -21.63
N ASP A 364 13.46 -5.73 -22.72
CA ASP A 364 14.09 -7.04 -22.94
C ASP A 364 15.09 -6.93 -24.11
N PRO A 365 16.42 -6.93 -23.86
CA PRO A 365 17.42 -6.84 -24.92
C PRO A 365 17.35 -7.96 -25.97
N ALA A 366 16.83 -9.14 -25.61
CA ALA A 366 16.67 -10.25 -26.55
C ALA A 366 15.43 -10.09 -27.44
N ARG A 367 14.46 -9.27 -27.02
CA ARG A 367 13.22 -8.96 -27.74
C ARG A 367 12.88 -7.47 -27.57
N PRO A 368 13.69 -6.57 -28.15
CA PRO A 368 13.61 -5.15 -27.82
C PRO A 368 12.41 -4.43 -28.47
N ASP A 369 11.73 -5.06 -29.44
CA ASP A 369 10.70 -4.45 -30.30
C ASP A 369 11.11 -3.07 -30.83
N THR A 370 12.39 -2.87 -31.15
CA THR A 370 12.95 -1.59 -31.61
C THR A 370 13.64 -1.81 -32.95
N TYR A 371 13.12 -1.17 -34.00
CA TYR A 371 13.60 -1.33 -35.37
C TYR A 371 14.19 -0.01 -35.87
N PRO A 372 15.50 0.06 -36.16
CA PRO A 372 16.14 1.27 -36.66
C PRO A 372 15.51 1.74 -37.97
N GLU A 373 15.10 3.01 -38.02
CA GLU A 373 14.49 3.64 -39.19
C GLU A 373 14.58 5.16 -39.02
N PRO A 374 15.26 5.89 -39.92
CA PRO A 374 15.34 7.34 -39.84
C PRO A 374 13.98 8.03 -39.96
N VAL A 375 13.72 9.09 -39.20
CA VAL A 375 12.50 9.91 -39.37
C VAL A 375 12.57 10.74 -40.64
N ALA A 376 13.73 11.32 -40.96
CA ALA A 376 13.96 11.99 -42.23
C ALA A 376 14.80 11.10 -43.15
N GLU A 377 14.35 10.90 -44.40
CA GLU A 377 15.22 10.30 -45.41
C GLU A 377 16.42 11.24 -45.65
N PRO A 378 17.66 10.72 -45.68
CA PRO A 378 18.79 11.53 -46.12
C PRO A 378 18.48 12.04 -47.53
N ALA A 379 18.68 13.34 -47.75
CA ALA A 379 18.50 13.95 -49.07
C ALA A 379 19.26 13.09 -50.10
N ALA A 380 18.56 12.63 -51.13
CA ALA A 380 19.19 11.90 -52.23
C ALA A 380 20.40 12.72 -52.69
N ALA A 381 21.59 12.12 -52.65
CA ALA A 381 22.79 12.78 -53.15
C ALA A 381 22.48 13.25 -54.57
N ALA A 382 22.56 14.56 -54.80
CA ALA A 382 22.39 15.10 -56.14
C ALA A 382 23.39 14.35 -57.05
N PRO A 383 22.96 13.83 -58.22
CA PRO A 383 23.88 13.19 -59.14
C PRO A 383 25.01 14.18 -59.42
N VAL A 384 26.24 13.78 -59.12
CA VAL A 384 27.42 14.55 -59.49
C VAL A 384 27.46 14.54 -61.02
N VAL A 385 27.05 15.65 -61.63
CA VAL A 385 27.23 15.87 -63.06
C VAL A 385 28.73 16.09 -63.26
N VAL A 386 29.44 15.05 -63.68
CA VAL A 386 30.80 15.18 -64.19
C VAL A 386 30.67 15.70 -65.61
N GLY A 387 30.98 16.98 -65.80
CA GLY A 387 31.11 17.63 -67.10
C GLY A 387 32.57 17.73 -67.53
#